data_AF-A0A644ZHY8-F1
#
_entry.id   AF-A0A644ZHY8-F1
#
_cell.length_a   1.000
_cell.length_b   1.000
_cell.length_c   1.000
_cell.angle_alpha   90.00
_cell.angle_beta   90.00
_cell.angle_gamma   90.00
#
_symmetry.space_group_name_H-M   'P 1'
#
loop_
_entity.id
_entity.type
_entity.pdbx_description
1 polymer ?
#
loop_
_entity_poly.entity_id
_entity_poly.type
_entity_poly.pdbx_seq_one_letter_code
_entity_poly.pdbx_strand_id
1 'polypeptide(L)'
;MKRLVINLGLLILAIFTIFSGLLIQIEYHMDNQSHELIDKSVFGLAYSDWSTFHKFSIIILSILVGFHINLHWKWYKTVIAKRLLNKNIQVITLTIIFFLVAITGFVPWIIDFTDGNEIIRKAFIEFHDKIAIILSIYFILHIIKRLKWFLTTIEKTKINTAHNK
;
A
#
# COMPACT_ATOMS: atom_id res chain seq x y z
N MET A 1 -11.81 -11.87 15.71
CA MET A 1 -10.76 -10.90 16.11
C MET A 1 -9.61 -10.80 15.09
N LYS A 2 -8.86 -11.87 14.79
CA LYS A 2 -7.68 -11.84 13.88
C LYS A 2 -7.92 -11.16 12.51
N ARG A 3 -9.03 -11.48 11.82
CA ARG A 3 -9.40 -10.84 10.52
C ARG A 3 -9.64 -9.33 10.62
N LEU A 4 -10.30 -8.88 11.70
CA LEU A 4 -10.60 -7.47 11.90
C LEU A 4 -9.31 -6.68 12.17
N VAL A 5 -8.44 -7.20 13.04
CA VAL A 5 -7.15 -6.57 13.38
C VAL A 5 -6.27 -6.41 12.14
N ILE A 6 -6.11 -7.47 11.33
CA ILE A 6 -5.32 -7.41 10.09
C ILE A 6 -5.91 -6.39 9.11
N ASN A 7 -7.24 -6.39 8.91
CA ASN A 7 -7.87 -5.47 7.97
C ASN A 7 -7.84 -4.01 8.45
N LEU A 8 -7.90 -3.76 9.76
CA LEU A 8 -7.72 -2.42 10.32
C LEU A 8 -6.27 -1.94 10.19
N GLY A 9 -5.30 -2.80 10.51
CA GLY A 9 -3.88 -2.50 10.30
C GLY A 9 -3.58 -2.16 8.84
N LEU A 10 -4.12 -2.96 7.90
CA LEU A 10 -4.02 -2.69 6.46
C LEU A 10 -4.64 -1.35 6.07
N LEU A 11 -5.82 -1.02 6.60
CA LEU A 11 -6.49 0.24 6.30
C LEU A 11 -5.62 1.43 6.73
N ILE A 12 -5.13 1.42 7.98
CA ILE A 12 -4.33 2.51 8.54
C ILE A 12 -3.00 2.64 7.79
N LEU A 13 -2.26 1.54 7.63
CA LEU A 13 -0.96 1.56 6.99
C LEU A 13 -1.04 1.91 5.51
N ALA A 14 -2.08 1.47 4.79
CA ALA A 14 -2.21 1.82 3.39
C ALA A 14 -2.55 3.29 3.19
N ILE A 15 -3.40 3.89 4.05
CA ILE A 15 -3.63 5.34 4.03
C ILE A 15 -2.31 6.09 4.26
N PHE A 16 -1.54 5.69 5.27
CA PHE A 16 -0.24 6.30 5.55
C PHE A 16 0.77 6.11 4.41
N THR A 17 0.82 4.93 3.80
CA THR A 17 1.73 4.62 2.67
C THR A 17 1.37 5.45 1.44
N ILE A 18 0.09 5.54 1.08
CA ILE A 18 -0.37 6.37 -0.04
C ILE A 18 -0.07 7.84 0.23
N PHE A 19 -0.36 8.33 1.44
CA PHE A 19 -0.10 9.71 1.83
C PHE A 19 1.40 10.05 1.75
N SER A 20 2.26 9.25 2.38
CA SER A 20 3.71 9.47 2.35
C SER A 20 4.29 9.35 0.94
N GLY A 21 3.79 8.41 0.12
CA GLY A 21 4.23 8.27 -1.28
C GLY A 21 3.85 9.47 -2.14
N LEU A 22 2.61 9.95 -2.04
CA LEU A 22 2.16 11.15 -2.75
C LEU A 22 2.90 12.40 -2.30
N LEU A 23 3.17 12.53 -0.99
CA LEU A 23 3.96 13.63 -0.44
C LEU A 23 5.37 13.64 -1.02
N ILE A 24 6.04 12.48 -1.06
CA ILE A 24 7.35 12.32 -1.69
C ILE A 24 7.29 12.73 -3.17
N GLN A 25 6.30 12.24 -3.90
CA GLN A 25 6.15 12.50 -5.33
C GLN A 25 5.90 13.98 -5.64
N ILE A 26 5.01 14.65 -4.90
CA ILE A 26 4.58 16.03 -5.17
C ILE A 26 5.61 17.05 -4.66
N GLU A 27 6.09 16.88 -3.43
CA GLU A 27 6.88 17.92 -2.76
C GLU A 27 8.38 17.84 -3.09
N TYR A 28 8.86 16.68 -3.53
CA TYR A 28 10.28 16.39 -3.71
C TYR A 28 10.59 15.83 -5.11
N HIS A 29 9.83 16.27 -6.12
CA HIS A 29 9.97 15.86 -7.53
C HIS A 29 11.45 15.67 -7.90
N MET A 30 11.83 14.42 -8.23
CA MET A 30 13.23 14.00 -8.45
C MET A 30 13.91 14.61 -9.70
N ASP A 31 13.21 15.49 -10.42
CA ASP A 31 13.68 16.10 -11.65
C ASP A 31 14.00 17.60 -11.41
N ASN A 32 15.29 17.92 -11.44
CA ASN A 32 15.87 19.25 -11.67
C ASN A 32 16.12 20.28 -10.56
N GLN A 33 16.34 19.94 -9.27
CA GLN A 33 16.87 20.94 -8.32
C GLN A 33 17.90 20.39 -7.33
N SER A 34 19.15 20.26 -7.76
CA SER A 34 20.29 19.82 -6.94
C SER A 34 20.74 20.81 -5.84
N HIS A 35 20.07 21.96 -5.68
CA HIS A 35 20.47 22.97 -4.70
C HIS A 35 19.36 23.50 -3.77
N GLU A 36 18.07 23.20 -3.99
CA GLU A 36 16.95 23.72 -3.18
C GLU A 36 16.25 22.69 -2.27
N LEU A 37 16.54 21.39 -2.43
CA LEU A 37 15.85 20.32 -1.67
C LEU A 37 16.31 20.17 -0.21
N ILE A 38 17.44 20.79 0.17
CA ILE A 38 18.04 20.58 1.50
C ILE A 38 17.24 21.27 2.62
N ASP A 39 16.51 22.35 2.31
CA ASP A 39 15.73 23.11 3.31
C ASP A 39 14.21 22.87 3.28
N LYS A 40 13.71 22.06 2.34
CA LYS A 40 12.27 21.82 2.23
C LYS A 40 11.80 20.75 3.23
N SER A 41 11.35 21.21 4.39
CA SER A 41 10.70 20.36 5.38
C SER A 41 9.17 20.42 5.26
N VAL A 42 8.52 19.26 5.36
CA VAL A 42 7.06 19.15 5.42
C VAL A 42 6.71 18.53 6.77
N PHE A 43 5.92 19.25 7.57
CA PHE A 43 5.68 18.94 8.98
C PHE A 43 6.97 18.84 9.83
N GLY A 44 8.01 19.61 9.47
CA GLY A 44 9.30 19.59 10.16
C GLY A 44 10.18 18.38 9.84
N LEU A 45 9.80 17.58 8.85
CA LEU A 45 10.52 16.39 8.40
C LEU A 45 11.07 16.60 6.99
N ALA A 46 12.30 16.14 6.75
CA ALA A 46 12.95 16.22 5.45
C ALA A 46 12.54 15.07 4.53
N TYR A 47 12.96 15.13 3.25
CA TYR A 47 12.77 14.05 2.29
C TYR A 47 13.25 12.69 2.83
N SER A 48 14.43 12.66 3.45
CA SER A 48 15.04 11.45 4.00
C SER A 48 14.15 10.77 5.04
N ASP A 49 13.48 11.56 5.87
CA ASP A 49 12.61 11.08 6.94
C ASP A 49 11.34 10.49 6.35
N TRP A 50 10.68 11.23 5.45
CA TRP A 50 9.48 10.76 4.74
C TRP A 50 9.76 9.50 3.92
N SER A 51 10.89 9.46 3.21
CA SER A 51 11.35 8.29 2.46
C SER A 51 11.56 7.09 3.38
N THR A 52 12.18 7.31 4.55
CA THR A 52 12.40 6.26 5.55
C THR A 52 11.07 5.73 6.10
N PHE A 53 10.14 6.60 6.49
CA PHE A 53 8.82 6.19 6.96
C PHE A 53 8.02 5.45 5.90
N HIS A 54 8.07 5.89 4.64
CA HIS A 54 7.43 5.21 3.53
C HIS A 54 7.98 3.78 3.34
N LYS A 55 9.31 3.61 3.36
CA LYS A 55 9.99 2.31 3.28
C LYS A 55 9.58 1.37 4.41
N PHE A 56 9.58 1.83 5.65
CA PHE A 56 9.13 1.00 6.78
C PHE A 56 7.64 0.64 6.68
N SER A 57 6.81 1.59 6.26
CA SER A 57 5.37 1.36 6.10
C SER A 57 5.09 0.29 5.04
N ILE A 58 5.75 0.33 3.88
CA ILE A 58 5.51 -0.67 2.82
C ILE A 58 5.97 -2.06 3.24
N ILE A 59 7.06 -2.21 4.01
CA ILE A 59 7.48 -3.52 4.54
C ILE A 59 6.40 -4.14 5.42
N ILE A 60 5.88 -3.37 6.39
CA ILE A 60 4.83 -3.84 7.30
C ILE A 60 3.54 -4.10 6.51
N LEU A 61 3.19 -3.22 5.57
CA LEU A 61 2.03 -3.37 4.70
C LEU A 61 2.10 -4.66 3.88
N SER A 62 3.25 -4.97 3.26
CA SER A 62 3.46 -6.20 2.49
C SER A 62 3.28 -7.45 3.35
N ILE A 63 3.79 -7.46 4.58
CA ILE A 63 3.59 -8.57 5.53
C ILE A 63 2.10 -8.76 5.84
N LEU A 64 1.38 -7.67 6.15
CA LEU A 64 -0.05 -7.74 6.44
C LEU A 64 -0.86 -8.16 5.21
N VAL A 65 -0.47 -7.75 4.00
CA VAL A 65 -1.09 -8.20 2.76
C VAL A 65 -0.88 -9.70 2.57
N GLY A 66 0.30 -10.23 2.89
CA GLY A 66 0.55 -11.68 2.92
C GLY A 66 -0.43 -12.42 3.84
N PHE A 67 -0.62 -11.93 5.07
CA PHE A 67 -1.63 -12.48 5.98
C PHE A 67 -3.05 -12.35 5.46
N HIS A 68 -3.41 -11.22 4.87
CA HIS A 68 -4.73 -10.99 4.29
C HIS A 68 -5.01 -11.93 3.11
N ILE A 69 -4.08 -12.10 2.19
CA ILE A 69 -4.20 -13.06 1.08
C ILE A 69 -4.36 -14.48 1.64
N ASN A 70 -3.56 -14.88 2.64
CA ASN A 70 -3.69 -16.19 3.26
C ASN A 70 -5.08 -16.40 3.89
N LEU A 71 -5.61 -15.42 4.62
CA LEU A 71 -6.96 -15.45 5.19
C LEU A 71 -8.06 -15.59 4.13
N HIS A 72 -7.81 -15.10 2.92
CA HIS A 72 -8.71 -15.13 1.78
C HIS A 72 -8.34 -16.21 0.74
N TRP A 73 -7.38 -17.09 1.03
CA TRP A 73 -6.86 -18.07 0.06
C TRP A 73 -7.93 -19.02 -0.48
N LYS A 74 -8.83 -19.49 0.39
CA LYS A 74 -9.99 -20.31 -0.02
C LYS A 74 -10.90 -19.57 -1.01
N TRP A 75 -11.06 -18.25 -0.85
CA TRP A 75 -11.84 -17.42 -1.76
C TRP A 75 -11.14 -17.30 -3.12
N TYR A 76 -9.83 -17.03 -3.14
CA TYR A 76 -9.05 -17.00 -4.39
C TYR A 76 -9.15 -18.33 -5.16
N LYS A 77 -8.94 -19.46 -4.48
CA LYS A 77 -9.12 -20.80 -5.08
C LYS A 77 -10.53 -20.97 -5.68
N THR A 78 -11.55 -20.52 -4.97
CA THR A 78 -12.94 -20.60 -5.44
C THR A 78 -13.18 -19.75 -6.69
N VAL A 79 -12.64 -18.53 -6.72
CA VAL A 79 -12.76 -17.63 -7.87
C VAL A 79 -12.13 -18.26 -9.11
N ILE A 80 -10.94 -18.86 -8.99
CA ILE A 80 -10.25 -19.51 -10.09
C ILE A 80 -10.99 -20.78 -10.52
N ALA A 81 -11.29 -21.69 -9.58
CA ALA A 81 -11.93 -22.97 -9.87
C ALA A 81 -13.30 -22.81 -10.54
N LYS A 82 -14.07 -21.79 -10.14
CA LYS A 82 -15.40 -21.52 -10.69
C LYS A 82 -15.38 -20.51 -11.85
N ARG A 83 -14.20 -20.14 -12.37
CA ARG A 83 -14.02 -19.16 -13.47
C ARG A 83 -14.74 -17.83 -13.22
N LEU A 84 -14.74 -17.35 -11.98
CA LEU A 84 -15.43 -16.13 -11.55
C LEU A 84 -14.54 -14.87 -11.65
N LEU A 85 -13.48 -14.91 -12.46
CA LEU A 85 -12.52 -13.81 -12.59
C LEU A 85 -13.21 -12.51 -13.02
N ASN A 86 -14.03 -12.56 -14.09
CA ASN A 86 -14.73 -11.37 -14.59
C ASN A 86 -15.66 -10.74 -13.54
N LYS A 87 -16.28 -11.56 -12.68
CA LYS A 87 -17.15 -11.07 -11.60
C LYS A 87 -16.37 -10.41 -10.47
N ASN A 88 -15.09 -10.76 -10.31
CA ASN A 88 -14.23 -10.27 -9.22
C ASN A 88 -13.05 -9.45 -9.74
N ILE A 89 -13.13 -8.95 -10.99
CA ILE A 89 -12.02 -8.35 -11.72
C ILE A 89 -11.35 -7.23 -10.92
N GLN A 90 -12.13 -6.36 -10.27
CA GLN A 90 -11.57 -5.28 -9.46
C GLN A 90 -10.61 -5.77 -8.35
N VAL A 91 -10.97 -6.83 -7.62
CA VAL A 91 -10.15 -7.34 -6.51
C VAL A 91 -8.91 -8.07 -7.03
N ILE A 92 -9.07 -8.80 -8.14
CA ILE A 92 -7.96 -9.47 -8.82
C ILE A 92 -6.97 -8.44 -9.38
N THR A 93 -7.47 -7.43 -10.09
CA THR A 93 -6.68 -6.31 -10.60
C THR A 93 -5.98 -5.56 -9.47
N LEU A 94 -6.67 -5.24 -8.37
CA LEU A 94 -6.04 -4.63 -7.19
C LEU A 94 -4.87 -5.48 -6.67
N THR A 95 -5.05 -6.79 -6.60
CA THR A 95 -4.00 -7.72 -6.11
C THR A 95 -2.79 -7.72 -7.04
N ILE A 96 -3.02 -7.79 -8.36
CA ILE A 96 -1.96 -7.77 -9.37
C ILE A 96 -1.20 -6.44 -9.34
N ILE A 97 -1.92 -5.32 -9.38
CA ILE A 97 -1.31 -3.98 -9.35
C ILE A 97 -0.54 -3.77 -8.04
N PHE A 98 -1.04 -4.24 -6.90
CA PHE A 98 -0.31 -4.17 -5.63
C PHE A 98 1.06 -4.83 -5.73
N PHE A 99 1.15 -6.03 -6.29
CA PHE A 99 2.43 -6.71 -6.47
C PHE A 99 3.34 -6.00 -7.47
N LEU A 100 2.80 -5.45 -8.55
CA LEU A 100 3.58 -4.65 -9.51
C LEU A 100 4.19 -3.42 -8.83
N VAL A 101 3.40 -2.66 -8.09
CA VAL A 101 3.84 -1.46 -7.35
C VAL A 101 4.88 -1.83 -6.29
N ALA A 102 4.66 -2.94 -5.56
CA ALA A 102 5.63 -3.42 -4.59
C ALA A 102 6.97 -3.76 -5.26
N ILE A 103 6.96 -4.52 -6.36
CA ILE A 103 8.18 -4.88 -7.10
C ILE A 103 8.89 -3.63 -7.60
N THR A 104 8.18 -2.70 -8.26
CA THR A 104 8.78 -1.47 -8.77
C THR A 104 9.24 -0.51 -7.69
N GLY A 105 8.73 -0.62 -6.45
CA GLY A 105 9.21 0.16 -5.31
C GLY A 105 10.42 -0.46 -4.61
N PHE A 106 10.49 -1.80 -4.50
CA PHE A 106 11.62 -2.50 -3.89
C PHE A 106 12.85 -2.54 -4.80
N VAL A 107 12.68 -2.62 -6.13
CA VAL A 107 13.80 -2.70 -7.08
C VAL A 107 14.73 -1.48 -7.00
N PRO A 108 14.26 -0.21 -7.08
CA PRO A 108 15.10 0.96 -6.89
C PRO A 108 15.88 0.94 -5.59
N TRP A 109 15.27 0.48 -4.51
CA TRP A 109 15.92 0.40 -3.21
C TRP A 109 17.04 -0.64 -3.20
N ILE A 110 16.85 -1.78 -3.86
CA ILE A 110 17.93 -2.77 -4.04
C ILE A 110 19.06 -2.20 -4.90
N ILE A 111 18.74 -1.53 -6.01
CA ILE A 111 19.75 -0.93 -6.90
C ILE A 111 20.60 0.11 -6.15
N ASP A 112 19.95 0.98 -5.38
CA ASP A 112 20.57 1.99 -4.51
C ASP A 112 21.52 1.33 -3.47
N PHE A 113 21.09 0.22 -2.89
CA PHE A 113 21.90 -0.52 -1.91
C PHE A 113 23.12 -1.22 -2.51
N THR A 114 23.07 -1.57 -3.80
CA THR A 114 24.17 -2.27 -4.50
C THR A 114 25.04 -1.37 -5.37
N ASP A 115 24.94 -0.04 -5.21
CA ASP A 115 25.62 0.95 -6.06
C ASP A 115 25.40 0.70 -7.58
N GLY A 116 24.17 0.32 -7.93
CA GLY A 116 23.81 -0.07 -9.29
C GLY A 116 23.55 1.11 -10.22
N ASN A 117 22.98 0.82 -11.39
CA ASN A 117 22.79 1.83 -12.43
C ASN A 117 21.67 2.84 -12.08
N GLU A 118 22.04 4.10 -11.90
CA GLU A 118 21.14 5.21 -11.56
C GLU A 118 20.04 5.48 -12.60
N ILE A 119 20.30 5.26 -13.89
CA ILE A 119 19.31 5.45 -14.95
C ILE A 119 18.20 4.40 -14.80
N ILE A 120 18.58 3.14 -14.55
CA ILE A 120 17.63 2.05 -14.32
C ILE A 120 16.83 2.31 -13.04
N ARG A 121 17.48 2.73 -11.95
CA ARG A 121 16.83 3.08 -10.69
C ARG A 121 15.75 4.15 -10.87
N LYS A 122 16.09 5.27 -11.54
CA LYS A 122 15.15 6.35 -11.83
C LYS A 122 13.99 5.90 -12.71
N ALA A 123 14.25 5.09 -13.73
CA ALA A 123 13.19 4.54 -14.58
C ALA A 123 12.18 3.71 -13.77
N PHE A 124 12.64 2.84 -12.87
CA PHE A 124 11.74 2.07 -12.00
C PHE A 124 10.93 2.96 -11.05
N ILE A 125 11.52 4.03 -10.50
CA ILE A 125 10.81 5.01 -9.67
C ILE A 125 9.70 5.69 -10.47
N GLU A 126 9.99 6.16 -11.69
CA GLU A 126 8.99 6.79 -12.54
C GLU A 126 7.84 5.83 -12.90
N PHE A 127 8.17 4.57 -13.19
CA PHE A 127 7.14 3.54 -13.38
C PHE A 127 6.32 3.32 -12.12
N HIS A 128 6.98 3.22 -10.96
CA HIS A 128 6.34 3.06 -9.66
C HIS A 128 5.32 4.17 -9.40
N ASP A 129 5.73 5.43 -9.53
CA ASP A 129 4.87 6.59 -9.27
C ASP A 129 3.60 6.58 -10.11
N LYS A 130 3.72 6.27 -11.40
CA LYS A 130 2.56 6.19 -12.32
C LYS A 130 1.60 5.06 -11.93
N ILE A 131 2.10 3.87 -11.62
CA ILE A 131 1.23 2.74 -11.26
C ILE A 131 0.70 2.83 -9.82
N ALA A 132 1.40 3.52 -8.92
CA ALA A 132 0.98 3.76 -7.54
C ALA A 132 -0.25 4.67 -7.47
N ILE A 133 -0.37 5.64 -8.38
CA ILE A 133 -1.60 6.44 -8.51
C ILE A 133 -2.79 5.54 -8.88
N ILE A 134 -2.61 4.64 -9.85
CA ILE A 134 -3.66 3.69 -10.25
C ILE A 134 -4.01 2.76 -9.08
N LEU A 135 -3.02 2.25 -8.36
CA LEU A 135 -3.23 1.43 -7.16
C LEU A 135 -4.07 2.17 -6.12
N SER A 136 -3.76 3.44 -5.86
CA SER A 136 -4.45 4.27 -4.88
C SER A 136 -5.94 4.38 -5.19
N ILE A 137 -6.31 4.56 -6.46
CA ILE A 137 -7.71 4.59 -6.90
C ILE A 137 -8.40 3.24 -6.63
N TYR A 138 -7.79 2.12 -7.04
CA TYR A 138 -8.34 0.79 -6.81
C TYR A 138 -8.48 0.48 -5.32
N PHE A 139 -7.56 0.97 -4.51
CA PHE A 139 -7.56 0.81 -3.06
C PHE A 139 -8.71 1.57 -2.41
N ILE A 140 -8.92 2.84 -2.78
CA ILE A 140 -10.08 3.64 -2.33
C ILE A 140 -11.39 2.94 -2.70
N LEU A 141 -11.52 2.50 -3.96
CA LEU A 141 -12.72 1.76 -4.41
C LEU A 141 -12.93 0.46 -3.64
N HIS A 142 -11.86 -0.23 -3.25
CA HIS A 142 -11.95 -1.44 -2.44
C HIS A 142 -12.43 -1.14 -1.01
N ILE A 143 -11.89 -0.10 -0.37
CA ILE A 143 -12.29 0.32 0.98
C ILE A 143 -13.75 0.72 1.00
N ILE A 144 -14.20 1.55 0.05
CA ILE A 144 -15.61 1.98 -0.02
C ILE A 144 -16.54 0.77 -0.08
N LYS A 145 -16.23 -0.23 -0.91
CA LYS A 145 -17.01 -1.48 -1.02
C LYS A 145 -16.96 -2.36 0.24
N ARG A 146 -16.00 -2.14 1.14
CA ARG A 146 -15.83 -2.90 2.39
C ARG A 146 -16.19 -2.12 3.64
N LEU A 147 -16.54 -0.83 3.53
CA LEU A 147 -16.83 0.03 4.67
C LEU A 147 -17.97 -0.51 5.55
N LYS A 148 -19.07 -0.98 4.93
CA LYS A 148 -20.19 -1.60 5.66
C LYS A 148 -19.74 -2.81 6.50
N TRP A 149 -18.82 -3.61 5.97
CA TRP A 149 -18.28 -4.77 6.70
C TRP A 149 -17.43 -4.33 7.90
N PHE A 150 -16.60 -3.29 7.75
CA PHE A 150 -15.83 -2.73 8.88
C PHE A 150 -16.75 -2.24 10.00
N LEU A 151 -17.71 -1.39 9.68
CA LEU A 151 -18.62 -0.79 10.67
C LEU A 151 -19.38 -1.86 11.46
N THR A 152 -20.03 -2.78 10.76
CA THR A 152 -20.81 -3.86 11.39
C THR A 152 -19.96 -4.83 12.21
N THR A 153 -18.72 -5.08 11.80
CA THR A 153 -17.82 -6.00 12.54
C THR A 153 -17.27 -5.33 13.81
N ILE A 154 -16.96 -4.04 13.76
CA ILE A 154 -16.52 -3.27 14.93
C ILE A 154 -17.65 -3.20 15.98
N GLU A 155 -18.87 -2.88 15.55
CA GLU A 155 -20.05 -2.81 16.42
C GLU A 155 -20.30 -4.13 17.16
N LYS A 156 -20.34 -5.25 16.42
CA LYS A 156 -20.49 -6.60 17.00
C LYS A 156 -19.39 -6.92 18.02
N THR A 157 -18.15 -6.48 17.74
CA THR A 157 -17.02 -6.72 18.64
C THR A 157 -17.19 -5.92 19.94
N LYS A 158 -17.68 -4.68 19.88
CA LYS A 158 -17.99 -3.86 21.06
C LYS A 158 -19.07 -4.51 21.94
N ILE A 159 -20.17 -4.95 21.33
CA ILE A 159 -21.28 -5.62 22.04
C ILE A 159 -20.77 -6.88 22.77
N ASN A 160 -20.04 -7.74 22.08
CA ASN A 160 -19.50 -8.98 22.67
C ASN A 160 -18.48 -8.73 23.80
N THR A 161 -17.80 -7.58 23.79
CA THR A 161 -16.85 -7.21 24.85
C THR A 161 -17.58 -6.63 26.06
N ALA A 162 -18.72 -5.95 25.85
CA ALA A 162 -19.56 -5.43 26.93
C ALA A 162 -20.35 -6.53 27.66
N HIS A 163 -20.69 -7.62 26.96
CA HIS A 163 -21.42 -8.75 27.56
C HIS A 163 -20.53 -9.75 28.32
N ASN A 164 -19.22 -9.77 28.04
CA ASN A 164 -18.23 -10.64 28.71
C ASN A 164 -17.48 -9.94 29.85
N LYS A 165 -17.95 -8.77 30.28
CA LYS A 165 -17.51 -8.04 31.49
C LYS A 165 -18.60 -8.12 32.54
#